data_AF-A0A960MCD4-F1
#
_entry.id   AF-A0A960MCD4-F1
#
_cell.length_a   1.000
_cell.length_b   1.000
_cell.length_c   1.000
_cell.angle_alpha   90.00
_cell.angle_beta   90.00
_cell.angle_gamma   90.00
#
_symmetry.space_group_name_H-M   'P 1'
#
loop_
_entity.id
_entity.type
_entity.pdbx_description
1 polymer ?
#
loop_
_entity_poly.entity_id
_entity_poly.type
_entity_poly.pdbx_seq_one_letter_code
_entity_poly.pdbx_strand_id
1 'polypeptide(L)'
;MVAHVRMNEQGSEVGTESDPNADSSDQLIFRISDRSGGHFTTIDNEILARKDLSFRAGGILLYLLSRPPNWKIYVKDVVKRGGEGREAVRTGLKELE
;
A
#
# COMPACT_ATOMS: atom_id res chain seq x y z
N MET A 1 -22.69 -58.20 -20.00
CA MET A 1 -22.64 -57.55 -18.66
C MET A 1 -23.28 -56.19 -18.84
N VAL A 2 -24.57 -56.10 -18.50
CA VAL A 2 -25.46 -55.00 -18.89
C VAL A 2 -25.37 -53.90 -17.83
N ALA A 3 -24.83 -52.74 -18.19
CA ALA A 3 -24.84 -51.56 -17.34
C ALA A 3 -26.28 -51.02 -17.27
N HIS A 4 -26.92 -51.15 -16.11
CA HIS A 4 -28.21 -50.55 -15.87
C HIS A 4 -28.04 -49.04 -15.70
N VAL A 5 -28.48 -48.29 -16.69
CA VAL A 5 -28.77 -46.85 -16.58
C VAL A 5 -30.10 -46.72 -15.83
N ARG A 6 -30.12 -45.99 -14.71
CA ARG A 6 -31.40 -45.58 -14.09
C ARG A 6 -31.95 -44.38 -14.88
N MET A 7 -33.08 -44.60 -15.54
CA MET A 7 -33.85 -43.55 -16.21
C MET A 7 -34.79 -42.85 -15.22
N ASN A 8 -34.95 -41.54 -15.38
CA ASN A 8 -36.04 -40.75 -14.81
C ASN A 8 -37.16 -40.58 -15.85
N GLU A 9 -38.40 -40.44 -15.38
CA GLU A 9 -39.62 -40.57 -16.19
C GLU A 9 -40.02 -39.34 -17.01
N GLN A 10 -39.10 -38.45 -17.36
CA GLN A 10 -39.38 -37.35 -18.30
C GLN A 10 -38.22 -37.21 -19.27
N GLY A 11 -38.27 -38.00 -20.34
CA GLY A 11 -37.32 -37.91 -21.44
C GLY A 11 -37.42 -36.56 -22.15
N SER A 12 -36.38 -35.74 -22.02
CA SER A 12 -36.05 -34.68 -22.97
C SER A 12 -34.60 -34.22 -22.78
N GLU A 13 -33.76 -34.43 -23.80
CA GLU A 13 -32.45 -33.79 -23.95
C GLU A 13 -32.59 -32.59 -24.89
N VAL A 14 -32.58 -31.36 -24.38
CA VAL A 14 -32.29 -30.09 -25.09
C VAL A 14 -32.04 -29.06 -23.98
N GLY A 15 -31.05 -28.18 -23.94
CA GLY A 15 -30.02 -27.74 -24.86
C GLY A 15 -29.67 -26.34 -24.37
N THR A 16 -28.41 -26.15 -23.93
CA THR A 16 -27.70 -24.86 -23.75
C THR A 16 -28.57 -23.61 -23.55
N GLU A 17 -29.07 -23.38 -22.34
CA GLU A 17 -29.40 -22.01 -21.92
C GLU A 17 -28.16 -21.44 -21.23
N SER A 18 -27.28 -20.92 -22.09
CA SER A 18 -26.14 -20.07 -21.73
C SER A 18 -26.64 -18.92 -20.88
N ASP A 19 -26.21 -18.87 -19.62
CA ASP A 19 -26.30 -17.65 -18.81
C ASP A 19 -25.70 -16.48 -19.63
N PRO A 20 -26.46 -15.42 -19.96
CA PRO A 20 -25.98 -14.33 -20.81
C PRO A 20 -24.94 -13.44 -20.11
N ASN A 21 -24.36 -13.87 -18.99
CA ASN A 21 -23.35 -13.12 -18.26
C ASN A 21 -22.20 -13.96 -17.71
N ALA A 22 -21.97 -15.15 -18.27
CA ALA A 22 -20.87 -16.04 -17.89
C ALA A 22 -19.89 -16.25 -19.07
N ASP A 23 -19.30 -15.15 -19.57
CA ASP A 23 -18.03 -15.25 -20.30
C ASP A 23 -17.00 -14.28 -19.70
N SER A 24 -15.90 -14.88 -19.27
CA SER A 24 -14.73 -14.25 -18.68
C SER A 24 -13.78 -13.86 -19.79
N SER A 25 -13.45 -12.58 -19.89
CA SER A 25 -12.20 -12.12 -20.52
C SER A 25 -11.72 -10.86 -19.80
N ASP A 26 -10.93 -11.12 -18.76
CA ASP A 26 -9.64 -10.47 -18.54
C ASP A 26 -9.58 -8.95 -18.64
N GLN A 27 -9.95 -8.31 -17.53
CA GLN A 27 -8.87 -7.63 -16.82
C GLN A 27 -8.84 -8.14 -15.39
N LEU A 28 -7.97 -9.12 -15.15
CA LEU A 28 -7.20 -9.14 -13.93
C LEU A 28 -6.52 -7.78 -13.83
N ILE A 29 -7.20 -6.81 -13.20
CA ILE A 29 -6.49 -5.76 -12.50
C ILE A 29 -5.61 -6.58 -11.56
N PHE A 30 -4.32 -6.68 -11.89
CA PHE A 30 -3.35 -7.13 -10.92
C PHE A 30 -3.61 -6.23 -9.72
N ARG A 31 -4.35 -6.76 -8.73
CA ARG A 31 -4.23 -6.24 -7.40
C ARG A 31 -2.79 -6.59 -7.10
N ILE A 32 -1.93 -5.60 -7.29
CA ILE A 32 -0.59 -5.61 -6.73
C ILE A 32 -0.89 -5.66 -5.24
N SER A 33 -1.03 -6.88 -4.73
CA SER A 33 -0.99 -7.18 -3.32
C SER A 33 0.32 -6.56 -2.87
N ASP A 34 0.17 -5.59 -1.98
CA ASP A 34 1.24 -4.86 -1.32
C ASP A 34 2.49 -5.74 -1.23
N ARG A 35 3.52 -5.40 -2.02
CA ARG A 35 4.80 -6.09 -1.97
C ARG A 35 5.55 -5.77 -0.66
N SER A 36 4.99 -4.92 0.20
CA SER A 36 5.56 -4.52 1.47
C SER A 36 4.78 -5.17 2.62
N GLY A 37 5.48 -5.95 3.45
CA GLY A 37 4.94 -6.41 4.72
C GLY A 37 4.87 -5.27 5.73
N GLY A 38 4.00 -4.26 5.52
CA GLY A 38 3.76 -3.18 6.48
C GLY A 38 4.92 -2.18 6.62
N HIS A 39 5.49 -1.72 5.51
CA HIS A 39 6.59 -0.72 5.51
C HIS A 39 6.11 0.68 5.14
N PHE A 40 4.99 1.13 5.69
CA PHE A 40 4.47 2.47 5.50
C PHE A 40 4.36 3.20 6.84
N THR A 41 4.53 4.52 6.80
CA THR A 41 4.33 5.41 7.95
C THR A 41 3.02 6.16 7.74
N THR A 42 2.02 5.88 8.57
CA THR A 42 0.79 6.67 8.61
C THR A 42 1.03 7.91 9.48
N ILE A 43 0.69 9.08 8.97
CA ILE A 43 0.83 10.37 9.65
C ILE A 43 -0.49 11.14 9.59
N ASP A 44 -0.69 12.06 10.52
CA ASP A 44 -1.82 12.98 10.50
C ASP A 44 -1.69 13.96 9.33
N ASN A 45 -2.80 14.22 8.61
CA ASN A 45 -2.84 15.18 7.51
C ASN A 45 -2.58 16.62 7.98
N GLU A 46 -2.89 16.95 9.24
CA GLU A 46 -2.61 18.27 9.83
C GLU A 46 -1.11 18.60 9.77
N ILE A 47 -0.24 17.59 9.88
CA ILE A 47 1.22 17.76 9.75
C ILE A 47 1.59 18.26 8.34
N LEU A 48 0.88 17.81 7.31
CA LEU A 48 1.10 18.24 5.93
C LEU A 48 0.46 19.60 5.62
N ALA A 49 -0.55 20.01 6.40
CA ALA A 49 -1.23 21.30 6.26
C ALA A 49 -0.50 22.46 6.95
N ARG A 50 0.47 22.15 7.83
CA ARG A 50 1.32 23.12 8.54
C ARG A 50 2.11 23.99 7.57
N LYS A 51 1.83 25.30 7.57
CA LYS A 51 2.51 26.32 6.73
C LYS A 51 3.81 26.85 7.35
N ASP A 52 4.01 26.56 8.63
CA ASP A 52 5.20 26.90 9.41
C ASP A 52 6.34 25.89 9.20
N LEU A 53 6.08 24.78 8.51
CA LEU A 53 7.08 23.79 8.15
C LEU A 53 7.53 23.95 6.69
N SER A 54 8.83 24.05 6.49
CA SER A 54 9.40 23.84 5.16
C SER A 54 9.26 22.37 4.75
N PHE A 55 9.24 22.11 3.43
CA PHE A 55 9.28 20.74 2.90
C PHE A 55 10.49 19.94 3.41
N ARG A 56 11.60 20.62 3.71
CA ARG A 56 12.77 20.00 4.34
C ARG A 56 12.44 19.51 5.75
N ALA A 57 11.86 20.36 6.60
CA ALA A 57 11.44 19.97 7.94
C ALA A 57 10.42 18.83 7.91
N GLY A 58 9.45 18.88 6.97
CA GLY A 58 8.50 17.79 6.74
C GLY A 58 9.18 16.46 6.35
N GLY A 59 10.17 16.50 5.45
CA GLY A 59 10.94 15.31 5.08
C GLY A 59 11.75 14.72 6.23
N ILE A 60 12.35 15.59 7.07
CA ILE A 60 13.03 15.18 8.29
C ILE A 60 12.04 14.51 9.24
N LEU A 61 10.90 15.15 9.52
CA LEU A 61 9.85 14.61 10.40
C LEU A 61 9.36 13.24 9.93
N LEU A 62 9.06 13.09 8.64
CA LEU A 62 8.64 11.80 8.08
C LEU A 62 9.70 10.71 8.27
N TYR A 63 10.97 11.06 8.05
CA TYR A 63 12.07 10.14 8.33
C TYR A 63 12.12 9.75 9.81
N LEU A 64 11.91 10.68 10.74
CA LEU A 64 11.88 10.38 12.19
C LEU A 64 10.72 9.44 12.54
N LEU A 65 9.52 9.71 12.01
CA LEU A 65 8.31 8.91 12.27
C LEU A 65 8.39 7.51 11.66
N SER A 66 9.20 7.31 10.61
CA SER A 66 9.47 5.99 10.06
C SER A 66 10.35 5.09 10.95
N ARG A 67 10.94 5.64 12.03
CA ARG A 67 11.82 4.89 12.94
C ARG A 67 11.05 4.35 14.14
N PRO A 68 11.50 3.22 14.73
CA PRO A 68 10.98 2.76 16.00
C PRO A 68 11.13 3.83 17.11
N PRO A 69 10.19 3.91 18.07
CA PRO A 69 10.17 4.97 19.10
C PRO A 69 11.38 4.97 20.03
N ASN A 70 12.13 3.86 20.13
CA ASN A 70 13.34 3.75 20.93
C ASN A 70 14.63 4.09 20.13
N TRP A 71 14.51 4.59 18.91
CA TRP A 71 15.65 4.92 18.07
C TRP A 71 16.33 6.22 18.51
N LYS A 72 17.64 6.18 18.78
CA LYS A 72 18.43 7.39 19.01
C LYS A 72 18.73 8.07 17.68
N ILE A 73 18.16 9.27 17.49
CA ILE A 73 18.35 10.06 16.28
C ILE A 73 19.64 10.87 16.41
N TYR A 74 20.57 10.69 15.47
CA TYR A 74 21.75 11.52 15.36
C TYR A 74 21.66 12.39 14.10
N VAL A 75 21.98 13.68 14.22
CA VAL A 75 21.99 14.62 13.07
C VAL A 75 22.85 14.11 11.93
N LYS A 76 23.99 13.48 12.22
CA LYS A 76 24.87 12.87 11.22
C LYS A 76 24.18 11.79 10.37
N ASP A 77 23.25 11.05 10.96
CA ASP A 77 22.54 9.97 10.26
C ASP A 77 21.45 10.55 9.35
N VAL A 78 20.79 11.62 9.80
CA VAL A 78 19.82 12.37 8.98
C VAL A 78 20.52 13.00 7.78
N VAL A 79 21.68 13.64 8.00
CA VAL A 79 22.51 14.19 6.91
C VAL A 79 22.92 13.09 5.92
N LYS A 80 23.41 11.96 6.42
CA LYS A 80 23.87 10.84 5.59
C LYS A 80 22.74 10.25 4.72
N ARG A 81 21.52 10.20 5.24
CA ARG A 81 20.37 9.57 4.55
C ARG A 81 19.54 10.54 3.73
N GLY A 82 19.44 11.80 4.17
CA GLY A 82 18.64 12.83 3.52
C GLY A 82 19.36 13.57 2.39
N GLY A 83 20.67 13.42 2.25
CA GLY A 83 21.46 14.09 1.19
C GLY A 83 21.59 15.62 1.39
N GLU A 84 21.12 16.14 2.51
CA GLU A 84 21.12 17.55 2.87
C GLU A 84 22.34 17.91 3.74
N GLY A 85 22.82 19.14 3.63
CA GLY A 85 23.93 19.64 4.44
C GLY A 85 23.58 19.73 5.94
N ARG A 86 24.59 19.66 6.80
CA ARG A 86 24.42 19.70 8.27
C ARG A 86 23.60 20.89 8.75
N GLU A 87 23.88 22.07 8.23
CA GLU A 87 23.19 23.31 8.64
C GLU A 87 21.74 23.31 8.17
N ALA A 88 21.46 22.80 6.97
CA ALA A 88 20.10 22.67 6.46
C ALA A 88 19.27 21.70 7.32
N VAL A 89 19.85 20.57 7.72
CA VAL A 89 19.21 19.63 8.66
C VAL A 89 18.96 20.27 10.02
N ARG A 90 19.90 21.06 10.54
CA ARG A 90 19.72 21.77 11.81
C ARG A 90 18.60 22.80 11.76
N THR A 91 18.54 23.60 10.71
CA THR A 91 17.45 24.57 10.53
C THR A 91 16.11 23.86 10.43
N GLY A 92 16.03 22.77 9.65
CA GLY A 92 14.80 21.98 9.55
C GLY A 92 14.37 21.35 10.88
N LEU A 93 15.32 20.89 11.71
CA LEU A 93 15.01 20.38 13.06
C LEU A 93 14.48 21.48 13.99
N LYS A 94 14.97 22.72 13.87
CA LYS A 94 14.46 23.84 14.67
C LYS A 94 13.03 24.24 14.30
N GLU A 95 12.60 24.03 13.06
CA GLU A 95 11.20 24.25 12.65
C GLU A 95 10.23 23.23 13.29
N LEU A 96 10.75 22.11 13.83
CA LEU A 96 9.96 21.08 14.51
C LEU A 96 9.80 21.32 16.03
N GLU A 97 10.55 22.28 16.59
CA GLU A 97 10.44 22.73 18.00
C GLU A 97 9.31 23.74 18.17
#